data_AF-A0A953W9J0-F1
#
_entry.id   AF-A0A953W9J0-F1
#
_cell.length_a   1.000
_cell.length_b   1.000
_cell.length_c   1.000
_cell.angle_alpha   90.00
_cell.angle_beta   90.00
_cell.angle_gamma   90.00
#
_symmetry.space_group_name_H-M   'P 1'
#
loop_
_entity.id
_entity.type
_entity.pdbx_description
1 polymer ?
#
loop_
_entity_poly.entity_id
_entity_poly.type
_entity_poly.pdbx_seq_one_letter_code
_entity_poly.pdbx_strand_id
1 'polypeptide(L)'
;MFNNLTSLFTKSAPQDLLNARRNYEGHPLFSYGFRPFFFFGSVWAALSVVFWISAYTNGVGLIGPMPVLEWHVHEMLYGFLAAVIAGFLLTAVPNWTGRLPVRGGRLMFLFALWACGRIAMLAVGQIGLVPAAVIV
;
A
#
# COMPACT_ATOMS: atom_id res chain seq x y z
N MET A 1 18.91 9.04 -47.52
CA MET A 1 17.58 8.74 -46.93
C MET A 1 17.63 8.04 -45.56
N PHE A 2 18.81 7.65 -45.04
CA PHE A 2 18.96 6.90 -43.78
C PHE A 2 19.12 7.75 -42.50
N ASN A 3 19.33 9.08 -42.60
CA ASN A 3 19.61 9.94 -41.43
C ASN A 3 18.38 10.27 -40.55
N ASN A 4 17.17 9.97 -41.00
CA ASN A 4 15.94 10.25 -40.24
C ASN A 4 15.55 9.10 -39.29
N LEU A 5 16.08 7.88 -39.50
CA LEU A 5 15.74 6.72 -38.68
C LEU A 5 16.36 6.81 -37.27
N THR A 6 17.58 7.34 -37.14
CA THR A 6 18.23 7.58 -35.84
C THR A 6 17.50 8.64 -35.00
N SER A 7 16.88 9.64 -35.63
CA SER A 7 16.09 10.68 -34.94
C SER A 7 14.76 10.16 -34.37
N LEU A 8 14.17 9.15 -35.01
CA LEU A 8 12.95 8.48 -34.56
C LEU A 8 13.19 7.62 -33.30
N PHE A 9 14.40 7.09 -33.11
CA PHE A 9 14.79 6.35 -31.90
C PHE A 9 15.36 7.25 -30.78
N THR A 10 15.59 8.54 -31.03
CA THR A 10 16.11 9.52 -30.05
C THR A 10 15.09 10.58 -29.63
N LYS A 11 13.79 10.33 -29.79
CA LYS A 11 12.76 11.18 -29.16
C LYS A 11 12.77 10.91 -27.65
N SER A 12 13.71 11.56 -26.96
CA SER A 12 13.82 11.54 -25.50
C SER A 12 12.54 12.08 -24.87
N ALA A 13 12.23 11.60 -23.67
CA ALA A 13 11.08 12.10 -22.92
C ALA A 13 11.17 13.64 -22.81
N PRO A 14 10.04 14.36 -22.98
CA PRO A 14 10.00 15.80 -22.82
C PRO A 14 10.70 16.24 -21.52
N GLN A 15 11.63 17.19 -21.63
CA GLN A 15 12.53 17.58 -20.54
C GLN A 15 11.75 18.08 -19.31
N ASP A 16 10.57 18.67 -19.53
CA ASP A 16 9.59 19.07 -18.51
C ASP A 16 9.10 17.88 -17.67
N LEU A 17 8.85 16.72 -18.28
CA LEU A 17 8.45 15.51 -17.55
C LEU A 17 9.59 14.94 -16.70
N LEU A 18 10.83 15.00 -17.20
CA LEU A 18 12.00 14.56 -16.45
C LEU A 18 12.27 15.48 -15.25
N ASN A 19 12.18 16.79 -15.48
CA ASN A 19 12.29 17.79 -14.43
C ASN A 19 11.18 17.61 -13.39
N ALA A 20 9.93 17.41 -13.81
CA ALA A 20 8.82 17.13 -12.90
C ALA A 20 9.04 15.85 -12.08
N ARG A 21 9.63 14.80 -12.65
CA ARG A 21 9.93 13.54 -11.94
C ARG A 21 11.02 13.74 -10.88
N ARG A 22 12.05 14.52 -11.18
CA ARG A 22 13.17 14.85 -10.25
C ARG A 22 12.78 15.83 -9.15
N ASN A 23 11.98 16.84 -9.47
CA ASN A 23 11.69 17.98 -8.58
C ASN A 23 10.50 17.72 -7.64
N TYR A 24 10.45 16.56 -6.97
CA TYR A 24 9.45 16.34 -5.91
C TYR A 24 9.94 16.95 -4.59
N GLU A 25 9.27 18.00 -4.12
CA GLU A 25 9.62 18.72 -2.89
C GLU A 25 8.82 18.24 -1.65
N GLY A 26 7.93 17.26 -1.80
CA GLY A 26 7.14 16.74 -0.70
C GLY A 26 7.90 15.74 0.18
N HIS A 27 7.25 15.28 1.27
CA HIS A 27 7.86 14.34 2.21
C HIS A 27 8.35 13.05 1.52
N PRO A 28 9.59 12.57 1.76
CA PRO A 28 10.20 11.44 1.04
C PRO A 28 9.40 10.13 1.11
N LEU A 29 8.68 9.89 2.21
CA LEU A 29 7.81 8.71 2.33
C LEU A 29 6.70 8.69 1.28
N PHE A 30 6.22 9.83 0.80
CA PHE A 30 5.13 9.91 -0.18
C PHE A 30 5.63 10.23 -1.59
N SER A 31 6.91 10.00 -1.87
CA SER A 31 7.48 10.20 -3.20
C SER A 31 7.14 9.05 -4.17
N TYR A 32 6.99 7.83 -3.65
CA TYR A 32 6.69 6.61 -4.42
C TYR A 32 5.78 5.67 -3.63
N GLY A 33 4.89 4.99 -4.34
CA GLY A 33 3.91 4.07 -3.75
C GLY A 33 4.52 2.91 -2.96
N PHE A 34 5.65 2.34 -3.41
CA PHE A 34 6.26 1.24 -2.66
C PHE A 34 6.74 1.66 -1.25
N ARG A 35 7.16 2.92 -1.05
CA ARG A 35 7.80 3.35 0.21
C ARG A 35 6.89 3.25 1.42
N PRO A 36 5.69 3.88 1.46
CA PRO A 36 4.82 3.78 2.62
C PRO A 36 4.21 2.38 2.68
N PHE A 37 3.73 1.83 1.56
CA PHE A 37 3.00 0.57 1.59
C PHE A 37 3.88 -0.64 1.95
N PHE A 38 5.12 -0.74 1.45
CA PHE A 38 5.99 -1.87 1.81
C PHE A 38 6.50 -1.73 3.24
N PHE A 39 6.88 -0.53 3.65
CA PHE A 39 7.37 -0.29 5.01
C PHE A 39 6.27 -0.58 6.04
N PHE A 40 5.12 0.10 5.94
CA PHE A 40 4.04 -0.08 6.91
C PHE A 40 3.34 -1.43 6.75
N GLY A 41 3.25 -1.99 5.55
CA GLY A 41 2.75 -3.35 5.33
C GLY A 41 3.62 -4.40 6.03
N SER A 42 4.96 -4.27 5.94
CA SER A 42 5.88 -5.20 6.62
C SER A 42 5.83 -5.05 8.14
N VAL A 43 5.77 -3.82 8.64
CA VAL A 43 5.59 -3.54 10.08
C VAL A 43 4.26 -4.14 10.57
N TRP A 44 3.18 -3.95 9.81
CA TRP A 44 1.87 -4.51 10.14
C TRP A 44 1.89 -6.03 10.18
N ALA A 45 2.53 -6.68 9.20
CA ALA A 45 2.67 -8.14 9.18
C ALA A 45 3.44 -8.65 10.40
N ALA A 46 4.58 -8.02 10.72
CA ALA A 46 5.38 -8.39 11.89
C ALA A 46 4.56 -8.31 13.19
N LEU A 47 3.84 -7.19 13.39
CA LEU A 47 2.99 -7.00 14.57
C LEU A 47 1.82 -7.99 14.60
N SER A 48 1.15 -8.20 13.47
CA SER A 48 -0.02 -9.09 13.38
C SER A 48 0.34 -10.55 13.64
N VAL A 49 1.48 -11.01 13.12
CA VAL A 49 1.98 -12.38 13.37
C VAL A 49 2.34 -12.55 14.85
N VAL A 50 3.06 -11.59 15.45
CA VAL A 50 3.41 -11.65 16.87
C VAL A 50 2.15 -11.66 17.74
N PHE A 51 1.18 -10.81 17.42
CA PHE A 51 -0.09 -10.76 18.14
C PHE A 51 -0.88 -12.08 18.01
N TRP A 52 -0.97 -12.63 16.80
CA TRP A 52 -1.63 -13.92 16.57
C TRP A 52 -0.96 -15.07 17.33
N ILE A 53 0.37 -15.19 17.28
CA ILE A 53 1.11 -16.24 18.01
C ILE A 53 0.86 -16.13 19.51
N SER A 54 0.87 -14.90 20.05
CA SER A 54 0.57 -14.65 21.47
C SER A 54 -0.86 -15.07 21.81
N ALA A 55 -1.86 -14.65 21.02
CA ALA A 55 -3.25 -15.03 21.26
C ALA A 55 -3.46 -16.55 21.17
N TYR A 56 -2.89 -17.19 20.15
CA TYR A 56 -3.01 -18.63 19.93
C TYR A 56 -2.38 -19.46 21.05
N THR A 57 -1.16 -19.10 21.50
CA THR A 57 -0.45 -19.83 22.56
C THR A 57 -1.07 -19.63 23.94
N ASN A 58 -1.74 -18.50 24.19
CA ASN A 58 -2.50 -18.26 25.42
C ASN A 58 -3.92 -18.84 25.38
N GLY A 59 -4.29 -19.61 24.34
CA GLY A 59 -5.60 -20.26 24.25
C GLY A 59 -6.76 -19.30 24.01
N VAL A 60 -6.50 -18.11 23.48
CA VAL A 60 -7.56 -17.15 23.10
C VAL A 60 -8.37 -17.75 21.96
N GLY A 61 -9.68 -17.90 22.17
CA GLY A 61 -10.59 -18.44 21.15
C GLY A 61 -11.06 -17.41 20.12
N LEU A 62 -11.23 -16.15 20.55
CA LEU A 62 -11.77 -15.06 19.73
C LEU A 62 -10.94 -13.77 19.90
N ILE A 63 -10.72 -13.04 18.81
CA ILE A 63 -10.29 -11.64 18.82
C ILE A 63 -11.48 -10.81 18.34
N GLY A 64 -12.10 -10.05 19.25
CA GLY A 64 -13.38 -9.39 18.97
C GLY A 64 -14.47 -10.43 18.64
N PRO A 65 -15.20 -10.30 17.52
CA PRO A 65 -16.26 -11.23 17.14
C PRO A 65 -15.76 -12.45 16.33
N MET A 66 -14.45 -12.58 16.04
CA MET A 66 -13.94 -13.58 15.11
C MET A 66 -12.95 -14.57 15.73
N PRO A 67 -12.90 -15.83 15.24
CA PRO A 67 -11.87 -16.79 15.62
C PRO A 67 -10.46 -16.24 15.37
N VAL A 68 -9.53 -16.58 16.27
CA VAL A 68 -8.13 -16.09 16.21
C VAL A 68 -7.45 -16.43 14.88
N LEU A 69 -7.73 -17.61 14.32
CA LEU A 69 -7.19 -18.00 13.02
C LEU A 69 -7.77 -17.15 11.87
N GLU A 70 -9.08 -16.90 11.88
CA GLU A 70 -9.72 -16.08 10.86
C GLU A 70 -9.23 -14.64 10.91
N TRP A 71 -9.03 -14.09 12.11
CA TRP A 71 -8.42 -12.77 12.29
C TRP A 71 -7.03 -12.70 11.66
N HIS A 72 -6.19 -13.71 11.90
CA HIS A 72 -4.86 -13.77 11.30
C HIS A 72 -4.88 -13.84 9.78
N VAL A 73 -5.71 -14.73 9.21
CA VAL A 73 -5.88 -14.86 7.76
C VAL A 73 -6.35 -13.53 7.17
N HIS A 74 -7.30 -12.88 7.82
CA HIS A 74 -7.80 -11.57 7.43
C HIS A 74 -6.69 -10.51 7.39
N GLU A 75 -5.87 -10.41 8.44
CA GLU A 75 -4.78 -9.43 8.49
C GLU A 75 -3.67 -9.70 7.46
N MET A 76 -3.40 -10.96 7.13
CA MET A 76 -2.42 -11.30 6.09
C MET A 76 -2.94 -10.98 4.68
N LEU A 77 -4.23 -11.18 4.40
CA LEU A 77 -4.83 -10.92 3.09
C LEU A 77 -5.15 -9.44 2.87
N TYR A 78 -5.92 -8.84 3.77
CA TYR A 78 -6.42 -7.48 3.59
C TYR A 78 -5.50 -6.41 4.18
N GLY A 79 -4.61 -6.78 5.11
CA GLY A 79 -3.63 -5.87 5.69
C GLY A 79 -2.33 -5.88 4.90
N PHE A 80 -1.60 -6.99 5.01
CA PHE A 80 -0.27 -7.13 4.42
C PHE A 80 -0.31 -7.25 2.89
N LEU A 81 -1.00 -8.26 2.35
CA LEU A 81 -0.99 -8.54 0.91
C LEU A 81 -1.57 -7.36 0.12
N ALA A 82 -2.67 -6.76 0.58
CA ALA A 82 -3.24 -5.57 -0.04
C ALA A 82 -2.23 -4.39 -0.09
N ALA A 83 -1.47 -4.17 0.99
CA ALA A 83 -0.42 -3.14 1.01
C ALA A 83 0.68 -3.45 -0.02
N VAL A 84 1.16 -4.69 -0.09
CA VAL A 84 2.19 -5.10 -1.06
C VAL A 84 1.68 -4.92 -2.50
N ILE A 85 0.45 -5.34 -2.80
CA ILE A 85 -0.16 -5.16 -4.12
C ILE A 85 -0.28 -3.68 -4.46
N ALA A 86 -0.78 -2.84 -3.53
CA ALA A 86 -0.90 -1.40 -3.75
C ALA A 86 0.47 -0.75 -4.01
N GLY A 87 1.47 -1.04 -3.17
CA GLY A 87 2.83 -0.52 -3.32
C GLY A 87 3.48 -0.92 -4.65
N PHE A 88 3.26 -2.17 -5.07
CA PHE A 88 3.73 -2.69 -6.36
C PHE A 88 3.03 -1.97 -7.52
N LEU A 89 1.69 -1.97 -7.56
CA LEU A 89 0.92 -1.39 -8.67
C LEU A 89 1.15 0.13 -8.82
N LEU A 90 1.19 0.87 -7.71
CA LEU A 90 1.44 2.32 -7.72
C LEU A 90 2.85 2.67 -8.22
N THR A 91 3.76 1.70 -8.26
CA THR A 91 5.12 1.86 -8.77
C THR A 91 5.26 1.30 -10.19
N ALA A 92 4.71 0.11 -10.43
CA ALA A 92 4.82 -0.62 -11.69
C ALA A 92 4.00 0.03 -12.82
N VAL A 93 2.74 0.43 -12.55
CA VAL A 93 1.85 0.98 -13.59
C VAL A 93 2.40 2.28 -14.19
N PRO A 94 2.85 3.29 -13.40
CA PRO A 94 3.47 4.49 -13.98
C PRO A 94 4.76 4.18 -14.75
N ASN A 95 5.50 3.14 -14.32
CA ASN A 95 6.73 2.73 -14.99
C ASN A 95 6.44 2.11 -16.37
N TRP A 96 5.44 1.25 -16.48
CA TRP A 96 5.04 0.62 -17.75
C TRP A 96 4.34 1.59 -18.71
N THR A 97 3.56 2.52 -18.17
CA THR A 97 2.78 3.47 -18.98
C THR A 97 3.54 4.74 -19.34
N GLY A 98 4.75 4.94 -18.79
CA GLY A 98 5.54 6.17 -18.96
C GLY A 98 4.93 7.41 -18.29
N ARG A 99 3.81 7.27 -17.57
CA ARG A 99 3.13 8.37 -16.87
C ARG A 99 3.91 8.79 -15.60
N LEU A 100 3.57 9.96 -15.07
CA LEU A 100 4.12 10.41 -13.79
C LEU A 100 3.57 9.55 -12.64
N PRO A 101 4.40 9.19 -11.64
CA PRO A 101 3.98 8.37 -10.52
C PRO A 101 2.97 9.10 -9.63
N VAL A 102 2.10 8.33 -8.98
CA VAL A 102 1.20 8.85 -7.94
C VAL A 102 2.05 9.16 -6.70
N ARG A 103 2.08 10.43 -6.30
CA ARG A 103 2.91 10.96 -5.21
C ARG A 103 2.19 12.08 -4.45
N GLY A 104 2.70 12.46 -3.28
CA GLY A 104 2.15 13.53 -2.45
C GLY A 104 0.74 13.22 -1.93
N GLY A 105 -0.14 14.22 -1.94
CA GLY A 105 -1.47 14.14 -1.30
C GLY A 105 -2.35 12.97 -1.77
N ARG A 106 -2.31 12.60 -3.05
CA ARG A 106 -3.06 11.43 -3.57
C ARG A 106 -2.57 10.12 -2.97
N LEU A 107 -1.26 9.99 -2.81
CA LEU A 107 -0.66 8.82 -2.19
C LEU A 107 -0.93 8.78 -0.68
N MET A 108 -0.90 9.94 -0.01
CA MET A 108 -1.28 10.07 1.39
C MET A 108 -2.73 9.64 1.63
N PHE A 109 -3.66 10.04 0.75
CA PHE A 109 -5.06 9.63 0.84
C PHE A 109 -5.23 8.12 0.72
N LEU A 110 -4.61 7.49 -0.29
CA LEU A 110 -4.67 6.03 -0.45
C LEU A 110 -4.07 5.29 0.75
N PHE A 111 -2.95 5.79 1.27
CA PHE A 111 -2.32 5.22 2.45
C PHE A 111 -3.20 5.39 3.70
N ALA A 112 -3.80 6.56 3.89
CA ALA A 112 -4.72 6.82 4.99
C ALA A 112 -5.95 5.91 4.94
N LEU A 113 -6.51 5.67 3.74
CA LEU A 113 -7.62 4.75 3.56
C LEU A 113 -7.25 3.33 4.01
N TRP A 114 -6.08 2.83 3.61
CA TRP A 114 -5.57 1.54 4.08
C TRP A 114 -5.38 1.49 5.60
N ALA A 115 -4.80 2.55 6.19
CA ALA A 115 -4.59 2.64 7.63
C ALA A 115 -5.91 2.70 8.41
N CYS A 116 -6.93 3.39 7.88
CA CYS A 116 -8.27 3.42 8.46
C CYS A 116 -8.89 2.02 8.50
N GLY A 117 -8.73 1.21 7.44
CA GLY A 117 -9.17 -0.20 7.45
C GLY A 117 -8.51 -1.01 8.56
N ARG A 118 -7.21 -0.82 8.79
CA ARG A 118 -6.50 -1.51 9.89
C ARG A 118 -7.01 -1.10 11.27
N ILE A 119 -7.25 0.20 11.49
CA ILE A 119 -7.83 0.70 12.74
C ILE A 119 -9.25 0.18 12.93
N ALA A 120 -10.06 0.12 11.87
CA ALA A 120 -11.41 -0.43 11.91
C ALA A 120 -11.41 -1.91 12.32
N MET A 121 -10.49 -2.72 11.80
CA MET A 121 -10.39 -4.13 12.23
C MET A 121 -9.93 -4.29 13.67
N LEU A 122 -9.01 -3.46 14.17
CA LEU A 122 -8.67 -3.49 15.59
C LEU A 122 -9.85 -3.06 16.49
N ALA A 123 -10.71 -2.18 15.99
CA ALA A 123 -11.90 -1.69 16.68
C ALA A 123 -13.16 -2.55 16.45
N VAL A 124 -13.08 -3.66 15.71
CA VAL A 124 -14.26 -4.45 15.28
C VAL A 124 -15.16 -4.90 16.43
N GLY A 125 -14.59 -5.15 17.61
CA GLY A 125 -15.34 -5.48 18.83
C GLY A 125 -16.19 -4.33 19.40
N GLN A 126 -15.88 -3.09 19.04
CA GLN A 126 -16.58 -1.87 19.49
C GLN A 126 -17.56 -1.34 18.43
N ILE A 127 -17.19 -1.43 17.15
CA ILE A 127 -17.98 -0.89 16.02
C ILE A 127 -18.95 -1.90 15.40
N GLY A 128 -18.77 -3.20 15.67
CA GLY A 128 -19.52 -4.28 15.04
C GLY A 128 -18.97 -4.69 13.67
N LEU A 129 -19.41 -5.86 13.19
CA LEU A 129 -18.89 -6.52 11.98
C LEU A 129 -19.21 -5.74 10.69
N VAL A 130 -20.41 -5.17 10.58
CA VAL A 130 -20.88 -4.52 9.34
C VAL A 130 -20.14 -3.21 9.04
N PRO A 131 -19.94 -2.28 10.00
CA PRO A 131 -19.16 -1.07 9.74
C PRO A 131 -17.68 -1.36 9.48
N ALA A 132 -17.11 -2.39 10.12
CA ALA A 132 -15.74 -2.81 9.88
C ALA A 132 -15.55 -3.32 8.43
N ALA A 133 -16.48 -4.14 7.93
CA ALA A 133 -16.41 -4.72 6.59
C ALA A 133 -16.53 -3.69 5.44
N VAL A 134 -17.08 -2.50 5.69
CA VAL A 134 -17.21 -1.45 4.65
C VAL A 134 -15.88 -0.72 4.40
N ILE A 135 -15.00 -0.68 5.40
CA ILE A 135 -13.77 0.13 5.39
C ILE A 135 -12.53 -0.74 5.05
N VAL A 136 -12.71 -2.06 4.99
CA VAL A 136 -11.66 -3.08 4.99
C VAL A 136 -11.67 -3.86 3.68
#